data_AF-A0A350WUF2-F1
#
_entry.id   AF-A0A350WUF2-F1
#
_cell.length_a   1.000
_cell.length_b   1.000
_cell.length_c   1.000
_cell.angle_alpha   90.00
_cell.angle_beta   90.00
_cell.angle_gamma   90.00
#
_symmetry.space_group_name_H-M   'P 1'
#
loop_
_entity.id
_entity.type
_entity.pdbx_description
1 polymer ?
#
loop_
_entity_poly.entity_id
_entity_poly.type
_entity_poly.pdbx_seq_one_letter_code
_entity_poly.pdbx_strand_id
1 'polypeptide(L)'
;MRTKILFAVVSIFLFACLTIAPPVEDAPTPFEEASQPTSTTQDIPDTPSQPTGNGPTIAGCPMFPADNVWNTPIDTLPTHPMSDAWIASIGSAESIHMDFGSGEWDGGLIGIPFNIVAGSAVPKFDAEFYYPDESDPGPYPIPDNPSIEHGSDHHILVVDTETCLLYEIFDASFDGTNWAGGSGAIWDLNSNALRPDTWTSADAAGLPILPGLIRYDEIEAGEIKHALRFTAEVTAGYLWPGRHLTDDPQ
;
A
#
# COMPACT_ATOMS: atom_id res chain seq x y z
N MET A 1 26.54 -13.77 -45.04
CA MET A 1 25.95 -13.05 -43.89
C MET A 1 24.49 -12.79 -44.21
N ARG A 2 23.56 -13.51 -43.55
CA ARG A 2 22.12 -13.41 -43.80
C ARG A 2 21.50 -12.42 -42.82
N THR A 3 20.98 -11.34 -43.35
CA THR A 3 20.17 -10.32 -42.68
C THR A 3 18.85 -10.94 -42.24
N LYS A 4 18.51 -10.88 -40.94
CA LYS A 4 17.18 -11.24 -40.44
C LYS A 4 16.44 -9.95 -40.10
N ILE A 5 15.35 -9.72 -40.84
CA ILE A 5 14.36 -8.67 -40.62
C ILE A 5 13.35 -9.24 -39.61
N LEU A 6 13.16 -8.55 -38.49
CA LEU A 6 12.17 -8.89 -37.47
C LEU A 6 10.85 -8.19 -37.85
N PHE A 7 9.82 -8.98 -38.15
CA PHE A 7 8.46 -8.48 -38.36
C PHE A 7 7.80 -8.27 -37.00
N ALA A 8 7.41 -7.04 -36.70
CA ALA A 8 6.48 -6.71 -35.63
C ALA A 8 5.06 -7.14 -36.05
N VAL A 9 4.42 -7.98 -35.24
CA VAL A 9 3.01 -8.34 -35.41
C VAL A 9 2.21 -7.45 -34.49
N VAL A 10 1.54 -6.45 -35.07
CA VAL A 10 0.53 -5.63 -34.41
C VAL A 10 -0.80 -6.36 -34.58
N SER A 11 -1.32 -6.97 -33.52
CA SER A 11 -2.65 -7.58 -33.50
C SER A 11 -3.71 -6.50 -33.29
N ILE A 12 -4.37 -6.11 -34.38
CA ILE A 12 -5.58 -5.29 -34.36
C ILE A 12 -6.77 -6.23 -34.13
N PHE A 13 -7.35 -6.22 -32.93
CA PHE A 13 -8.65 -6.84 -32.68
C PHE A 13 -9.77 -5.84 -32.92
N LEU A 14 -10.50 -6.05 -34.00
CA LEU A 14 -11.71 -5.34 -34.37
C LEU A 14 -12.90 -6.07 -33.69
N PHE A 15 -13.40 -5.56 -32.57
CA PHE A 15 -14.60 -6.11 -31.93
C PHE A 15 -15.85 -5.52 -32.58
N ALA A 16 -16.64 -6.38 -33.23
CA ALA A 16 -17.93 -6.04 -33.79
C ALA A 16 -18.96 -5.81 -32.67
N CYS A 17 -19.56 -4.62 -32.67
CA CYS A 17 -20.61 -4.23 -31.74
C CYS A 17 -21.92 -4.95 -32.11
N LEU A 18 -22.33 -5.93 -31.30
CA LEU A 18 -23.67 -6.54 -31.37
C LEU A 18 -24.40 -6.19 -30.07
N THR A 19 -25.34 -5.26 -30.15
CA THR A 19 -26.15 -4.79 -29.02
C THR A 19 -27.14 -5.89 -28.61
N ILE A 20 -26.89 -6.53 -27.47
CA ILE A 20 -27.88 -7.34 -26.76
C ILE A 20 -28.31 -6.51 -25.55
N ALA A 21 -29.59 -6.16 -25.49
CA ALA A 21 -30.17 -5.48 -24.34
C ALA A 21 -30.15 -6.43 -23.12
N PRO A 22 -29.82 -5.94 -21.91
CA PRO A 22 -29.85 -6.77 -20.71
C PRO A 22 -31.31 -7.12 -20.32
N PRO A 23 -31.54 -8.28 -19.69
CA PRO A 23 -32.84 -8.61 -19.13
C PRO A 23 -33.18 -7.68 -17.96
N VAL A 24 -34.45 -7.28 -17.86
CA VAL A 24 -34.99 -6.51 -16.73
C VAL A 24 -35.09 -7.46 -15.53
N GLU A 25 -34.34 -7.16 -14.48
CA GLU A 25 -34.39 -7.87 -13.20
C GLU A 25 -35.44 -7.21 -12.30
N ASP A 26 -36.37 -8.01 -11.76
CA ASP A 26 -37.42 -7.53 -10.86
C ASP A 26 -36.83 -7.02 -9.53
N ALA A 27 -37.33 -5.88 -9.04
CA ALA A 27 -36.90 -5.27 -7.80
C ALA A 27 -37.16 -6.17 -6.58
N PRO A 28 -36.24 -6.25 -5.59
CA PRO A 28 -36.46 -7.01 -4.38
C PRO A 28 -37.53 -6.35 -3.49
N THR A 29 -38.26 -7.19 -2.76
CA THR A 29 -39.29 -6.79 -1.79
C THR A 29 -38.65 -6.09 -0.58
N PRO A 30 -39.36 -5.14 0.09
CA PRO A 30 -38.81 -4.46 1.26
C PRO A 30 -38.65 -5.43 2.43
N PHE A 31 -37.46 -5.44 3.04
CA PHE A 31 -37.20 -6.19 4.26
C PHE A 31 -37.94 -5.58 5.45
N GLU A 32 -38.57 -6.45 6.23
CA GLU A 32 -39.31 -6.17 7.46
C GLU A 32 -38.33 -5.78 8.59
N GLU A 33 -38.61 -4.64 9.24
CA GLU A 33 -37.79 -4.02 10.28
C GLU A 33 -37.79 -4.86 11.57
N ALA A 34 -36.69 -5.58 11.84
CA ALA A 34 -36.50 -6.32 13.08
C ALA A 34 -36.07 -5.38 14.22
N SER A 35 -36.79 -5.47 15.34
CA SER A 35 -36.67 -4.60 16.50
C SER A 35 -35.34 -4.77 17.27
N GLN A 36 -34.72 -3.65 17.67
CA GLN A 36 -33.50 -3.61 18.50
C GLN A 36 -33.72 -4.19 19.92
N PRO A 37 -32.75 -4.93 20.49
CA PRO A 37 -32.76 -5.27 21.91
C PRO A 37 -32.06 -4.19 22.77
N THR A 38 -32.64 -3.97 23.94
CA THR A 38 -32.28 -3.02 25.00
C THR A 38 -30.90 -3.26 25.61
N SER A 39 -30.11 -2.18 25.77
CA SER A 39 -28.81 -2.18 26.44
C SER A 39 -28.94 -2.43 27.95
N THR A 40 -28.29 -3.48 28.45
CA THR A 40 -28.09 -3.73 29.89
C THR A 40 -26.59 -3.71 30.17
N THR A 41 -26.14 -2.75 30.96
CA THR A 41 -24.74 -2.59 31.38
C THR A 41 -24.35 -3.73 32.33
N GLN A 42 -23.41 -4.58 31.93
CA GLN A 42 -22.70 -5.49 32.82
C GLN A 42 -21.20 -5.18 32.77
N ASP A 43 -20.65 -4.88 33.95
CA ASP A 43 -19.23 -4.72 34.23
C ASP A 43 -18.45 -6.00 33.89
N ILE A 44 -17.41 -5.88 33.05
CA ILE A 44 -16.40 -6.93 32.82
C ILE A 44 -15.04 -6.37 33.29
N PRO A 45 -14.24 -7.15 34.05
CA PRO A 45 -13.03 -6.67 34.71
C PRO A 45 -11.81 -6.61 33.77
N ASP A 46 -10.97 -5.61 34.06
CA ASP A 46 -9.57 -5.34 33.67
C ASP A 46 -8.96 -6.10 32.50
N THR A 47 -8.80 -5.37 31.39
CA THR A 47 -7.95 -5.67 30.24
C THR A 47 -6.47 -5.82 30.66
N PRO A 48 -5.73 -6.82 30.13
CA PRO A 48 -4.28 -6.90 30.33
C PRO A 48 -3.60 -5.65 29.75
N SER A 49 -2.66 -5.09 30.51
CA SER A 49 -1.81 -3.97 30.10
C SER A 49 -1.13 -4.22 28.75
N GLN A 50 -1.46 -3.39 27.77
CA GLN A 50 -0.83 -3.33 26.44
C GLN A 50 0.70 -3.14 26.56
N PRO A 51 1.50 -3.80 25.71
CA PRO A 51 2.94 -3.59 25.68
C PRO A 51 3.24 -2.15 25.20
N THR A 52 3.97 -1.38 26.02
CA THR A 52 4.40 -0.01 25.71
C THR A 52 5.61 0.03 24.79
N GLY A 53 5.54 -0.66 23.64
CA GLY A 53 6.50 -0.47 22.56
C GLY A 53 6.12 0.80 21.82
N ASN A 54 6.87 1.89 22.01
CA ASN A 54 6.78 2.99 21.03
C ASN A 54 7.15 2.39 19.67
N GLY A 55 6.23 2.43 18.71
CA GLY A 55 6.48 1.98 17.33
C GLY A 55 7.67 2.71 16.70
N PRO A 56 8.09 2.31 15.50
CA PRO A 56 9.22 2.96 14.83
C PRO A 56 8.95 4.45 14.63
N THR A 57 10.01 5.25 14.61
CA THR A 57 9.91 6.70 14.33
C THR A 57 10.85 7.10 13.20
N ILE A 58 10.44 8.01 12.33
CA ILE A 58 11.28 8.66 11.32
C ILE A 58 11.24 10.16 11.54
N ALA A 59 12.41 10.76 11.76
CA ALA A 59 12.56 12.21 11.91
C ALA A 59 11.59 12.85 12.92
N GLY A 60 11.26 12.13 14.01
CA GLY A 60 10.36 12.60 15.05
C GLY A 60 8.88 12.25 14.83
N CYS A 61 8.51 11.73 13.65
CA CYS A 61 7.17 11.23 13.38
C CYS A 61 7.06 9.73 13.71
N PRO A 62 6.00 9.31 14.42
CA PRO A 62 5.72 7.88 14.60
C PRO A 62 5.41 7.24 13.24
N MET A 63 5.72 5.97 13.04
CA MET A 63 5.21 5.16 11.93
C MET A 63 3.94 4.46 12.42
N PHE A 64 2.86 5.26 12.54
CA PHE A 64 1.60 4.92 13.21
C PHE A 64 1.65 4.84 14.75
N PRO A 65 0.48 4.98 15.41
CA PRO A 65 0.36 4.73 16.85
C PRO A 65 0.87 3.35 17.29
N ALA A 66 1.23 3.23 18.56
CA ALA A 66 1.73 1.97 19.14
C ALA A 66 0.68 0.84 19.11
N ASP A 67 -0.61 1.19 19.16
CA ASP A 67 -1.75 0.27 19.07
C ASP A 67 -2.24 0.05 17.62
N ASN A 68 -1.50 0.56 16.63
CA ASN A 68 -1.77 0.29 15.23
C ASN A 68 -1.45 -1.15 14.86
N VAL A 69 -2.16 -1.69 13.87
CA VAL A 69 -1.96 -3.05 13.34
C VAL A 69 -0.54 -3.28 12.83
N TRP A 70 0.12 -2.24 12.32
CA TRP A 70 1.52 -2.30 11.88
C TRP A 70 2.49 -2.49 13.05
N ASN A 71 2.16 -2.02 14.25
CA ASN A 71 3.01 -2.05 15.44
C ASN A 71 2.56 -3.07 16.50
N THR A 72 1.58 -3.93 16.15
CA THR A 72 1.00 -4.91 17.07
C THR A 72 1.70 -6.27 16.91
N PRO A 73 2.27 -6.85 17.99
CA PRO A 73 2.79 -8.21 17.94
C PRO A 73 1.69 -9.25 17.64
N ILE A 74 2.00 -10.21 16.76
CA ILE A 74 1.05 -11.24 16.30
C ILE A 74 1.39 -12.65 16.78
N ASP A 75 2.43 -12.82 17.59
CA ASP A 75 2.97 -14.11 18.05
C ASP A 75 2.03 -14.89 18.98
N THR A 76 0.98 -14.24 19.48
CA THR A 76 -0.05 -14.85 20.33
C THR A 76 -1.39 -15.05 19.62
N LEU A 77 -1.52 -14.61 18.37
CA LEU A 77 -2.76 -14.73 17.61
C LEU A 77 -2.95 -16.15 17.07
N PRO A 78 -4.21 -16.63 16.92
CA PRO A 78 -4.46 -17.91 16.28
C PRO A 78 -4.02 -17.86 14.81
N THR A 79 -3.35 -18.91 14.35
CA THR A 79 -3.04 -19.09 12.92
C THR A 79 -4.33 -19.21 12.13
N HIS A 80 -4.42 -18.48 11.01
CA HIS A 80 -5.59 -18.56 10.13
C HIS A 80 -5.72 -19.96 9.49
N PRO A 81 -6.93 -20.53 9.35
CA PRO A 81 -7.10 -21.88 8.79
C PRO A 81 -6.54 -22.08 7.38
N MET A 82 -6.39 -21.00 6.60
CA MET A 82 -5.80 -21.01 5.25
C MET A 82 -4.29 -20.75 5.21
N SER A 83 -3.62 -20.55 6.35
CA SER A 83 -2.20 -20.16 6.40
C SER A 83 -1.30 -21.10 5.61
N ASP A 84 -1.45 -22.43 5.80
CA ASP A 84 -0.66 -23.43 5.09
C ASP A 84 -0.89 -23.38 3.56
N ALA A 85 -2.12 -23.09 3.14
CA ALA A 85 -2.46 -22.95 1.72
C ALA A 85 -1.83 -21.69 1.11
N TRP A 86 -1.85 -20.57 1.82
CA TRP A 86 -1.20 -19.33 1.37
C TRP A 86 0.32 -19.48 1.30
N ILE A 87 0.96 -20.09 2.30
CA ILE A 87 2.41 -20.37 2.30
C ILE A 87 2.78 -21.31 1.14
N ALA A 88 1.96 -22.34 0.88
CA ALA A 88 2.18 -23.23 -0.26
C ALA A 88 2.05 -22.50 -1.61
N SER A 89 1.10 -21.55 -1.72
CA SER A 89 0.89 -20.73 -2.92
C SER A 89 2.02 -19.72 -3.15
N ILE A 90 2.54 -19.08 -2.09
CA ILE A 90 3.68 -18.16 -2.16
C ILE A 90 4.96 -18.91 -2.54
N GLY A 91 5.09 -20.16 -2.09
CA GLY A 91 6.23 -21.01 -2.38
C GLY A 91 7.07 -21.29 -1.13
N SER A 92 6.67 -22.28 -0.34
CA SER A 92 7.34 -22.66 0.92
C SER A 92 8.83 -23.02 0.81
N ALA A 93 9.33 -23.26 -0.39
CA ALA A 93 10.73 -23.59 -0.68
C ALA A 93 11.46 -22.51 -1.49
N GLU A 94 10.78 -21.43 -1.85
CA GLU A 94 11.35 -20.35 -2.66
C GLU A 94 12.19 -19.40 -1.79
N SER A 95 13.16 -18.74 -2.43
CA SER A 95 13.93 -17.67 -1.79
C SER A 95 13.20 -16.34 -1.87
N ILE A 96 13.18 -15.60 -0.77
CA ILE A 96 12.71 -14.21 -0.78
C ILE A 96 13.74 -13.34 -1.49
N HIS A 97 13.29 -12.55 -2.47
CA HIS A 97 14.07 -11.45 -2.99
C HIS A 97 14.08 -10.32 -1.95
N MET A 98 15.26 -10.06 -1.38
CA MET A 98 15.40 -9.05 -0.35
C MET A 98 15.53 -7.68 -1.03
N ASP A 99 14.39 -7.01 -1.18
CA ASP A 99 14.30 -5.71 -1.86
C ASP A 99 14.70 -4.53 -0.95
N PHE A 100 15.82 -4.69 -0.26
CA PHE A 100 16.44 -3.68 0.58
C PHE A 100 17.93 -3.94 0.69
N GLY A 101 18.72 -2.89 0.89
CA GLY A 101 20.16 -3.02 1.06
C GLY A 101 20.90 -1.73 0.78
N SER A 102 22.22 -1.85 0.66
CA SER A 102 23.09 -0.75 0.25
C SER A 102 23.63 -1.00 -1.16
N GLY A 103 23.72 0.05 -1.97
CA GLY A 103 24.35 0.02 -3.28
C GLY A 103 23.37 -0.18 -4.43
N GLU A 104 23.90 -0.60 -5.58
CA GLU A 104 23.13 -0.74 -6.81
C GLU A 104 22.76 -2.20 -7.09
N TRP A 105 21.51 -2.41 -7.53
CA TRP A 105 20.98 -3.63 -8.11
C TRP A 105 20.39 -3.27 -9.49
N ASP A 106 20.72 -4.07 -10.51
CA ASP A 106 20.30 -3.84 -11.92
C ASP A 106 20.49 -2.39 -12.42
N GLY A 107 21.62 -1.78 -12.03
CA GLY A 107 22.03 -0.45 -12.50
C GLY A 107 21.40 0.74 -11.78
N GLY A 108 20.69 0.53 -10.67
CA GLY A 108 20.26 1.62 -9.79
C GLY A 108 20.09 1.18 -8.34
N LEU A 109 19.69 2.09 -7.46
CA LEU A 109 19.64 1.81 -6.02
C LEU A 109 18.66 0.67 -5.69
N ILE A 110 19.08 -0.25 -4.83
CA ILE A 110 18.22 -1.34 -4.35
C ILE A 110 17.16 -0.83 -3.35
N GLY A 111 15.94 -1.36 -3.48
CA GLY A 111 14.81 -1.05 -2.60
C GLY A 111 14.15 0.30 -2.86
N ILE A 112 13.16 0.62 -2.02
CA ILE A 112 12.34 1.82 -2.17
C ILE A 112 12.89 2.95 -1.26
N PRO A 113 13.44 4.03 -1.83
CA PRO A 113 13.91 5.16 -1.02
C PRO A 113 12.74 6.00 -0.51
N PHE A 114 13.00 6.79 0.54
CA PHE A 114 12.05 7.77 1.04
C PHE A 114 12.72 9.13 1.26
N ASN A 115 11.90 10.17 1.24
CA ASN A 115 12.30 11.56 1.36
C ASN A 115 11.80 12.09 2.71
N ILE A 116 12.63 12.87 3.40
CA ILE A 116 12.25 13.56 4.63
C ILE A 116 12.26 15.05 4.32
N VAL A 117 11.13 15.72 4.53
CA VAL A 117 10.98 17.14 4.25
C VAL A 117 10.35 17.87 5.43
N ALA A 118 10.59 19.17 5.51
CA ALA A 118 9.63 20.07 6.15
C ALA A 118 8.66 20.50 5.04
N GLY A 119 7.39 20.11 5.12
CA GLY A 119 6.43 20.30 4.03
C GLY A 119 6.21 21.77 3.66
N SER A 120 6.45 22.71 4.57
CA SER A 120 6.44 24.15 4.29
C SER A 120 7.65 24.66 3.51
N ALA A 121 8.73 23.88 3.43
CA ALA A 121 10.00 24.27 2.80
C ALA A 121 10.17 23.75 1.37
N VAL A 122 9.26 22.90 0.89
CA VAL A 122 9.32 22.29 -0.45
C VAL A 122 8.10 22.68 -1.29
N PRO A 123 8.20 22.66 -2.63
CA PRO A 123 7.04 22.84 -3.49
C PRO A 123 5.95 21.81 -3.21
N LYS A 124 4.71 22.21 -3.47
CA LYS A 124 3.54 21.34 -3.37
C LYS A 124 2.91 21.21 -4.74
N PHE A 125 2.60 19.97 -5.14
CA PHE A 125 2.07 19.66 -6.45
C PHE A 125 0.70 18.98 -6.34
N ASP A 126 -0.24 19.43 -7.16
CA ASP A 126 -1.47 18.69 -7.44
C ASP A 126 -1.12 17.66 -8.53
N ALA A 127 -0.68 16.47 -8.12
CA ALA A 127 -0.26 15.43 -9.05
C ALA A 127 -1.46 14.89 -9.86
N GLU A 128 -1.25 14.66 -11.15
CA GLU A 128 -2.27 14.05 -12.01
C GLU A 128 -2.19 12.52 -11.92
N PHE A 129 -3.28 11.88 -11.49
CA PHE A 129 -3.35 10.43 -11.34
C PHE A 129 -4.22 9.78 -12.41
N TYR A 130 -3.78 8.63 -12.94
CA TYR A 130 -4.63 7.82 -13.83
C TYR A 130 -5.59 6.88 -13.08
N TYR A 131 -5.46 6.75 -11.74
CA TYR A 131 -6.49 6.25 -10.83
C TYR A 131 -6.99 7.34 -9.86
N PRO A 132 -7.63 8.41 -10.36
CA PRO A 132 -7.98 9.57 -9.54
C PRO A 132 -9.09 9.27 -8.51
N ASP A 133 -10.02 8.36 -8.83
CA ASP A 133 -11.15 8.01 -7.96
C ASP A 133 -10.74 7.19 -6.71
N GLU A 134 -9.50 6.70 -6.69
CA GLU A 134 -8.90 5.95 -5.58
C GLU A 134 -7.63 6.62 -5.04
N SER A 135 -7.42 7.88 -5.39
CA SER A 135 -6.26 8.67 -4.97
C SER A 135 -6.66 9.84 -4.08
N ASP A 136 -5.79 10.18 -3.13
CA ASP A 136 -5.95 11.39 -2.36
C ASP A 136 -5.56 12.60 -3.22
N PRO A 137 -6.39 13.66 -3.28
CA PRO A 137 -6.22 14.75 -4.25
C PRO A 137 -4.98 15.64 -3.99
N GLY A 138 -4.33 15.52 -2.83
CA GLY A 138 -3.16 16.33 -2.49
C GLY A 138 -3.50 17.71 -1.90
N PRO A 139 -2.58 18.68 -2.01
CA PRO A 139 -1.33 18.62 -2.77
C PRO A 139 -0.20 17.82 -2.07
N TYR A 140 0.77 17.35 -2.85
CA TYR A 140 1.90 16.51 -2.44
C TYR A 140 3.20 17.33 -2.28
N PRO A 141 3.89 17.32 -1.13
CA PRO A 141 5.12 18.08 -0.88
C PRO A 141 6.36 17.36 -1.45
N ILE A 142 6.59 17.47 -2.76
CA ILE A 142 7.70 16.77 -3.43
C ILE A 142 8.92 17.72 -3.50
N PRO A 143 10.09 17.35 -2.95
CA PRO A 143 11.30 18.17 -3.06
C PRO A 143 11.79 18.25 -4.50
N ASP A 144 12.60 19.27 -4.85
CA ASP A 144 13.07 19.50 -6.24
C ASP A 144 13.86 18.31 -6.84
N ASN A 145 14.49 17.50 -5.99
CA ASN A 145 15.25 16.31 -6.40
C ASN A 145 14.86 15.15 -5.48
N PRO A 146 13.65 14.59 -5.65
CA PRO A 146 13.21 13.48 -4.80
C PRO A 146 14.05 12.25 -5.13
N SER A 147 14.31 11.45 -4.11
CA SER A 147 14.69 10.06 -4.31
C SER A 147 13.45 9.31 -4.80
N ILE A 148 13.62 8.59 -5.90
CA ILE A 148 12.59 7.80 -6.57
C ILE A 148 13.12 6.37 -6.64
N GLU A 149 12.26 5.39 -6.41
CA GLU A 149 12.60 3.99 -6.65
C GLU A 149 13.13 3.80 -8.08
N HIS A 150 14.19 3.01 -8.20
CA HIS A 150 14.74 2.63 -9.49
C HIS A 150 13.99 1.43 -10.08
N GLY A 151 13.73 1.44 -11.39
CA GLY A 151 13.17 0.29 -12.09
C GLY A 151 11.80 0.58 -12.68
N SER A 152 10.77 -0.16 -12.23
CA SER A 152 9.43 -0.15 -12.84
C SER A 152 8.50 0.88 -12.22
N ASP A 153 8.28 0.77 -10.91
CA ASP A 153 7.11 1.39 -10.27
C ASP A 153 7.35 2.82 -9.81
N HIS A 154 8.61 3.28 -9.84
CA HIS A 154 9.01 4.66 -9.60
C HIS A 154 8.33 5.28 -8.36
N HIS A 155 8.27 4.53 -7.27
CA HIS A 155 7.65 5.01 -6.05
C HIS A 155 8.35 6.27 -5.52
N ILE A 156 7.54 7.26 -5.11
CA ILE A 156 8.00 8.41 -4.32
C ILE A 156 7.33 8.35 -2.96
N LEU A 157 8.12 8.16 -1.91
CA LEU A 157 7.66 8.21 -0.52
C LEU A 157 8.20 9.49 0.13
N VAL A 158 7.33 10.27 0.78
CA VAL A 158 7.71 11.52 1.46
C VAL A 158 7.11 11.58 2.85
N VAL A 159 7.94 11.74 3.87
CA VAL A 159 7.54 12.07 5.24
C VAL A 159 7.65 13.57 5.44
N ASP A 160 6.52 14.23 5.72
CA ASP A 160 6.49 15.62 6.18
C ASP A 160 6.66 15.68 7.70
N THR A 161 7.80 16.18 8.14
CA THR A 161 8.18 16.27 9.55
C THR A 161 7.36 17.29 10.36
N GLU A 162 6.66 18.22 9.71
CA GLU A 162 5.87 19.24 10.40
C GLU A 162 4.45 18.75 10.72
N THR A 163 3.91 17.86 9.88
CA THR A 163 2.54 17.35 9.99
C THR A 163 2.47 15.88 10.35
N CYS A 164 3.59 15.15 10.22
CA CYS A 164 3.65 13.70 10.28
C CYS A 164 2.67 13.01 9.34
N LEU A 165 2.52 13.60 8.15
CA LEU A 165 1.88 12.96 7.01
C LEU A 165 2.93 12.22 6.18
N LEU A 166 2.57 11.02 5.73
CA LEU A 166 3.30 10.26 4.74
C LEU A 166 2.56 10.34 3.41
N TYR A 167 3.26 10.73 2.36
CA TYR A 167 2.77 10.82 1.01
C TYR A 167 3.45 9.75 0.16
N GLU A 168 2.67 8.96 -0.56
CA GLU A 168 3.19 7.88 -1.40
C GLU A 168 2.56 7.96 -2.79
N ILE A 169 3.40 7.95 -3.82
CA ILE A 169 2.97 7.95 -5.22
C ILE A 169 3.51 6.70 -5.90
N PHE A 170 2.66 6.01 -6.63
CA PHE A 170 3.03 4.93 -7.56
C PHE A 170 3.15 5.48 -9.00
N ASP A 171 4.08 4.92 -9.76
CA ASP A 171 4.38 5.21 -11.17
C ASP A 171 4.68 6.70 -11.42
N ALA A 172 5.49 7.31 -10.55
CA ALA A 172 5.73 8.74 -10.58
C ALA A 172 6.50 9.15 -11.84
N SER A 173 6.04 10.23 -12.48
CA SER A 173 6.72 10.85 -13.62
C SER A 173 6.64 12.37 -13.55
N PHE A 174 7.63 13.05 -14.15
CA PHE A 174 7.73 14.50 -14.19
C PHE A 174 7.99 15.01 -15.60
N ASP A 175 7.14 15.92 -16.09
CA ASP A 175 7.26 16.50 -17.45
C ASP A 175 8.17 17.73 -17.52
N GLY A 176 8.73 18.15 -16.38
CA GLY A 176 9.48 19.41 -16.23
C GLY A 176 8.70 20.52 -15.53
N THR A 177 7.38 20.36 -15.36
CA THR A 177 6.48 21.31 -14.68
C THR A 177 5.53 20.61 -13.71
N ASN A 178 4.91 19.51 -14.11
CA ASN A 178 3.89 18.80 -13.36
C ASN A 178 4.33 17.37 -13.04
N TRP A 179 3.90 16.91 -11.87
CA TRP A 179 4.00 15.50 -11.50
C TRP A 179 2.74 14.76 -11.93
N ALA A 180 2.94 13.54 -12.40
CA ALA A 180 1.88 12.57 -12.64
C ALA A 180 2.23 11.23 -11.97
N GLY A 181 1.24 10.37 -11.79
CA GLY A 181 1.42 9.02 -11.27
C GLY A 181 0.23 8.11 -11.57
N GLY A 182 0.32 6.86 -11.14
CA GLY A 182 -0.82 5.95 -11.15
C GLY A 182 -1.80 6.25 -10.05
N SER A 183 -1.32 6.24 -8.82
CA SER A 183 -2.12 6.53 -7.64
C SER A 183 -1.32 7.35 -6.64
N GLY A 184 -2.05 8.05 -5.77
CA GLY A 184 -1.50 8.83 -4.67
C GLY A 184 -2.20 8.53 -3.35
N ALA A 185 -1.42 8.32 -2.29
CA ALA A 185 -1.91 8.03 -0.96
C ALA A 185 -1.31 8.97 0.08
N ILE A 186 -2.16 9.48 0.98
CA ILE A 186 -1.76 10.31 2.12
C ILE A 186 -2.17 9.62 3.42
N TRP A 187 -1.19 9.36 4.27
CA TRP A 187 -1.36 8.68 5.54
C TRP A 187 -1.07 9.64 6.69
N ASP A 188 -2.01 9.77 7.62
CA ASP A 188 -1.74 10.40 8.92
C ASP A 188 -1.03 9.39 9.82
N LEU A 189 0.26 9.61 10.04
CA LEU A 189 1.07 8.70 10.83
C LEU A 189 0.76 8.76 12.33
N ASN A 190 -0.11 9.66 12.78
CA ASN A 190 -0.63 9.67 14.15
C ASN A 190 -1.97 8.94 14.27
N SER A 191 -2.47 8.32 13.19
CA SER A 191 -3.82 7.76 13.14
C SER A 191 -3.81 6.24 12.95
N ASN A 192 -4.88 5.61 13.44
CA ASN A 192 -5.22 4.21 13.15
C ASN A 192 -6.20 4.07 11.98
N ALA A 193 -6.50 5.17 11.28
CA ALA A 193 -7.37 5.16 10.11
C ALA A 193 -6.73 4.35 8.98
N LEU A 194 -7.49 3.40 8.44
CA LEU A 194 -7.13 2.70 7.21
C LEU A 194 -7.62 3.51 6.00
N ARG A 195 -7.05 3.20 4.84
CA ARG A 195 -7.56 3.70 3.55
C ARG A 195 -9.03 3.29 3.35
N PRO A 196 -9.84 4.04 2.59
CA PRO A 196 -11.20 3.59 2.28
C PRO A 196 -11.22 2.15 1.75
N ASP A 197 -12.29 1.44 2.07
CA ASP A 197 -12.47 0.07 1.52
C ASP A 197 -12.52 0.18 0.01
N THR A 198 -11.93 -0.79 -0.69
CA THR A 198 -11.81 -0.85 -2.15
C THR A 198 -10.90 0.20 -2.79
N TRP A 199 -10.09 0.95 -2.04
CA TRP A 199 -9.16 1.93 -2.63
C TRP A 199 -7.74 1.37 -2.70
N THR A 200 -7.16 1.37 -3.90
CA THR A 200 -5.72 1.13 -4.12
C THR A 200 -4.87 2.25 -3.50
N SER A 201 -3.57 2.06 -3.40
CA SER A 201 -2.60 3.07 -2.98
C SER A 201 -1.33 2.96 -3.82
N ALA A 202 -0.22 3.54 -3.35
CA ALA A 202 1.08 3.21 -3.91
C ALA A 202 1.39 1.71 -3.78
N ASP A 203 0.93 1.08 -2.70
CA ASP A 203 0.77 -0.36 -2.62
C ASP A 203 -0.56 -0.80 -3.24
N ALA A 204 -0.52 -1.77 -4.16
CA ALA A 204 -1.71 -2.26 -4.84
C ALA A 204 -2.78 -2.85 -3.90
N ALA A 205 -2.43 -3.33 -2.70
CA ALA A 205 -3.38 -3.83 -1.70
C ALA A 205 -4.06 -2.72 -0.89
N GLY A 206 -3.78 -1.44 -1.19
CA GLY A 206 -4.33 -0.28 -0.48
C GLY A 206 -3.69 -0.06 0.91
N LEU A 207 -2.42 -0.41 1.05
CA LEU A 207 -1.62 -0.33 2.27
C LEU A 207 -0.51 0.73 2.17
N PRO A 208 -0.01 1.27 3.28
CA PRO A 208 1.17 2.13 3.24
C PRO A 208 2.44 1.31 2.95
N ILE A 209 3.37 1.84 2.16
CA ILE A 209 4.65 1.19 1.84
C ILE A 209 5.66 1.41 2.97
N LEU A 210 5.97 2.67 3.30
CA LEU A 210 7.09 3.02 4.20
C LEU A 210 7.03 2.33 5.57
N PRO A 211 5.86 2.24 6.26
CA PRO A 211 5.75 1.57 7.56
C PRO A 211 5.99 0.06 7.50
N GLY A 212 5.98 -0.56 6.32
CA GLY A 212 6.27 -1.97 6.10
C GLY A 212 7.69 -2.27 5.60
N LEU A 213 8.51 -1.24 5.34
CA LEU A 213 9.87 -1.41 4.82
C LEU A 213 10.86 -1.77 5.93
N ILE A 214 11.85 -2.59 5.59
CA ILE A 214 13.00 -2.86 6.47
C ILE A 214 13.98 -1.69 6.38
N ARG A 215 14.37 -1.10 7.51
CA ARG A 215 15.26 0.06 7.53
C ARG A 215 16.57 -0.22 8.27
N TYR A 216 17.64 0.43 7.82
CA TYR A 216 18.99 0.20 8.34
C TYR A 216 19.13 0.51 9.84
N ASP A 217 18.46 1.55 10.33
CA ASP A 217 18.47 1.93 11.75
C ASP A 217 17.90 0.84 12.66
N GLU A 218 16.92 0.07 12.18
CA GLU A 218 16.30 -1.03 12.91
C GLU A 218 17.21 -2.26 12.95
N ILE A 219 17.93 -2.52 11.86
CA ILE A 219 18.95 -3.56 11.81
C ILE A 219 20.10 -3.25 12.78
N GLU A 220 20.58 -2.00 12.81
CA GLU A 220 21.58 -1.54 13.78
C GLU A 220 21.07 -1.60 15.23
N ALA A 221 19.78 -1.33 15.45
CA ALA A 221 19.14 -1.49 16.76
C ALA A 221 18.96 -2.96 17.17
N GLY A 222 19.02 -3.88 16.21
CA GLY A 222 18.97 -5.34 16.44
C GLY A 222 17.55 -5.93 16.48
N GLU A 223 16.51 -5.14 16.22
CA GLU A 223 15.13 -5.60 16.22
C GLU A 223 14.25 -4.74 15.29
N ILE A 224 13.34 -5.41 14.58
CA ILE A 224 12.27 -4.78 13.81
C ILE A 224 10.98 -5.01 14.58
N LYS A 225 10.24 -3.93 14.86
CA LYS A 225 9.05 -3.96 15.74
C LYS A 225 7.72 -3.76 15.01
N HIS A 226 7.75 -3.75 13.69
CA HIS A 226 6.57 -3.56 12.87
C HIS A 226 6.38 -4.74 11.92
N ALA A 227 5.17 -4.87 11.39
CA ALA A 227 4.87 -5.85 10.35
C ALA A 227 5.66 -5.52 9.07
N LEU A 228 6.07 -6.57 8.35
CA LEU A 228 6.82 -6.44 7.11
C LEU A 228 5.88 -6.55 5.91
N ARG A 229 6.11 -5.69 4.93
CA ARG A 229 5.52 -5.76 3.60
C ARG A 229 6.33 -6.71 2.73
N PHE A 230 5.66 -7.53 1.93
CA PHE A 230 6.28 -8.29 0.84
C PHE A 230 5.25 -8.50 -0.28
N THR A 231 5.73 -8.81 -1.48
CA THR A 231 4.89 -9.16 -2.62
C THR A 231 4.93 -10.66 -2.90
N ALA A 232 3.85 -11.18 -3.48
CA ALA A 232 3.73 -12.57 -3.89
C ALA A 232 3.23 -12.64 -5.34
N GLU A 233 3.70 -13.62 -6.12
CA GLU A 233 3.35 -13.74 -7.54
C GLU A 233 1.86 -14.04 -7.77
N VAL A 234 1.25 -14.80 -6.86
CA VAL A 234 -0.16 -15.22 -6.95
C VAL A 234 -0.90 -14.70 -5.72
N THR A 235 -1.86 -13.82 -5.96
CA THR A 235 -2.74 -13.26 -4.94
C THR A 235 -4.18 -13.31 -5.45
N ALA A 236 -5.16 -13.41 -4.56
CA ALA A 236 -6.57 -13.37 -4.91
C ALA A 236 -7.37 -12.87 -3.71
N GLY A 237 -8.21 -11.85 -3.92
CA GLY A 237 -8.93 -11.22 -2.82
C GLY A 237 -8.03 -10.36 -1.93
N TYR A 238 -8.63 -9.76 -0.89
CA TYR A 238 -7.90 -9.16 0.21
C TYR A 238 -8.59 -9.48 1.54
N LEU A 239 -7.81 -9.49 2.61
CA LEU A 239 -8.30 -9.54 3.98
C LEU A 239 -7.88 -8.26 4.68
N TRP A 240 -8.65 -7.86 5.69
CA TRP A 240 -8.25 -6.79 6.59
C TRP A 240 -6.82 -7.07 7.14
N PRO A 241 -5.94 -6.05 7.20
CA PRO A 241 -6.16 -4.64 6.92
C PRO A 241 -5.99 -4.23 5.45
N GLY A 242 -5.73 -5.15 4.53
CA GLY A 242 -5.77 -4.88 3.09
C GLY A 242 -7.12 -4.31 2.68
N ARG A 243 -7.11 -3.44 1.67
CA ARG A 243 -8.26 -2.62 1.27
C ARG A 243 -8.65 -2.81 -0.19
N HIS A 244 -7.74 -3.30 -1.03
CA HIS A 244 -7.94 -3.34 -2.47
C HIS A 244 -7.54 -4.69 -3.08
N LEU A 245 -8.22 -5.06 -4.17
CA LEU A 245 -7.99 -6.30 -4.91
C LEU A 245 -6.78 -6.13 -5.83
N THR A 246 -5.79 -7.02 -5.71
CA THR A 246 -4.59 -6.99 -6.54
C THR A 246 -4.70 -7.86 -7.78
N ASP A 247 -5.68 -8.76 -7.83
CA ASP A 247 -6.07 -9.57 -8.98
C ASP A 247 -7.54 -9.98 -8.84
N ASP A 248 -8.19 -10.35 -9.95
CA ASP A 248 -9.54 -10.88 -9.94
C ASP A 248 -9.61 -12.18 -9.11
N PRO A 249 -10.70 -12.43 -8.36
CA PRO A 249 -10.87 -13.70 -7.66
C PRO A 249 -10.85 -14.88 -8.66
N GLN A 250 -9.91 -15.81 -8.49
CA GLN A 250 -9.81 -17.05 -9.28
C GLN A 250 -10.92 -18.06 -8.91
#